data_AF-A0A6N7S9V3-F1
#
_entry.id   AF-A0A6N7S9V3-F1
#
_cell.length_a   1.000
_cell.length_b   1.000
_cell.length_c   1.000
_cell.angle_alpha   90.00
_cell.angle_beta   90.00
_cell.angle_gamma   90.00
#
_symmetry.space_group_name_H-M   'P 1'
#
loop_
_entity.id
_entity.type
_entity.pdbx_description
1 polymer ?
#
loop_
_entity_poly.entity_id
_entity_poly.type
_entity_poly.pdbx_seq_one_letter_code
_entity_poly.pdbx_strand_id
1 'polypeptide(L)'
;MDLVLLDAAILGDSYDARLCRKRFIRYVQDHPPVLIAVTQVNEVNQEVWDSLKQACSFVRYFLDDQHSSEQLEDVSVSLSGTCLKCGDQQIQPEPGAAAWIQTERGVRWRYIVLDMLSDPAFAYYHHMKTFSDLHSAYIYIRIRNGVHKILN
;
A
#
# COMPACT_ATOMS: atom_id res chain seq x y z
N MET A 1 -8.65 -3.73 12.34
CA MET A 1 -8.86 -3.65 10.89
C MET A 1 -7.58 -3.24 10.22
N ASP A 2 -7.27 -3.87 9.10
CA ASP A 2 -6.14 -3.51 8.25
C ASP A 2 -6.63 -2.67 7.06
N LEU A 3 -5.97 -1.54 6.80
CA LEU A 3 -6.19 -0.67 5.64
C LEU A 3 -4.89 -0.57 4.84
N VAL A 4 -5.02 -0.33 3.54
CA VAL A 4 -3.87 -0.12 2.66
C VAL A 4 -4.01 1.22 1.95
N LEU A 5 -2.91 1.98 1.91
CA LEU A 5 -2.78 3.17 1.08
C LEU A 5 -1.68 2.96 0.04
N LEU A 6 -2.00 3.23 -1.22
CA LEU A 6 -1.09 3.14 -2.36
C LEU A 6 -0.97 4.49 -3.05
N ASP A 7 0.20 4.76 -3.61
CA ASP A 7 0.41 5.85 -4.57
C ASP A 7 0.02 5.40 -5.99
N ALA A 8 -0.56 6.30 -6.81
CA ALA A 8 -0.98 6.02 -8.19
C ALA A 8 0.18 5.57 -9.11
N ALA A 9 1.44 5.75 -8.73
CA ALA A 9 2.58 5.18 -9.45
C ALA A 9 2.43 3.65 -9.64
N ILE A 10 1.77 2.95 -8.71
CA ILE A 10 1.48 1.51 -8.86
C ILE A 10 0.56 1.22 -10.04
N LEU A 11 -0.24 2.19 -10.50
CA LEU A 11 -1.17 2.05 -11.62
C LEU A 11 -0.52 2.35 -12.98
N GLY A 12 0.75 2.76 -13.02
CA GLY A 12 1.45 3.05 -14.27
C GLY A 12 1.64 1.83 -15.19
N ASP A 13 2.02 2.08 -16.43
CA ASP A 13 2.20 1.04 -17.47
C ASP A 13 3.61 0.46 -17.54
N SER A 14 4.53 0.94 -16.70
CA SER A 14 5.89 0.40 -16.64
C SER A 14 5.90 -1.09 -16.30
N TYR A 15 6.99 -1.76 -16.66
CA TYR A 15 7.21 -3.16 -16.26
C TYR A 15 7.13 -3.31 -14.73
N ASP A 16 7.77 -2.40 -14.00
CA ASP A 16 7.84 -2.42 -12.54
C ASP A 16 6.47 -2.20 -11.90
N ALA A 17 5.68 -1.25 -12.39
CA ALA A 17 4.33 -1.01 -11.88
C ALA A 17 3.44 -2.25 -12.07
N ARG A 18 3.52 -2.91 -13.24
CA ARG A 18 2.79 -4.17 -13.49
C ARG A 18 3.23 -5.29 -12.54
N LEU A 19 4.52 -5.41 -12.26
CA LEU A 19 5.07 -6.43 -11.36
C LEU A 19 4.67 -6.17 -9.91
N CYS A 20 4.74 -4.91 -9.47
CA CYS A 20 4.25 -4.45 -8.17
C CYS A 20 2.77 -4.76 -7.99
N ARG A 21 1.90 -4.44 -8.95
CA ARG A 21 0.46 -4.78 -8.88
C ARG A 21 0.23 -6.27 -8.71
N LYS A 22 0.85 -7.13 -9.54
CA LYS A 22 0.66 -8.59 -9.48
C LYS A 22 1.00 -9.16 -8.11
N ARG A 23 2.10 -8.70 -7.53
CA ARG A 23 2.58 -9.24 -6.25
C ARG A 23 1.88 -8.59 -5.06
N PHE A 24 1.48 -7.32 -5.17
CA PHE A 24 0.55 -6.71 -4.23
C PHE A 24 -0.76 -7.50 -4.15
N ILE A 25 -1.40 -7.80 -5.28
CA ILE A 25 -2.63 -8.62 -5.36
C ILE A 25 -2.43 -9.96 -4.62
N ARG A 26 -1.33 -10.67 -4.91
CA ARG A 26 -1.03 -11.94 -4.23
C ARG A 26 -0.86 -11.77 -2.72
N TYR A 27 -0.14 -10.73 -2.28
CA TYR A 27 0.06 -10.48 -0.85
C TYR A 27 -1.25 -10.20 -0.13
N VAL A 28 -2.12 -9.37 -0.71
CA VAL A 28 -3.42 -9.02 -0.10
C VAL A 28 -4.45 -10.14 -0.22
N GLN A 29 -4.28 -11.10 -1.13
CA GLN A 29 -5.07 -12.34 -1.12
C GLN A 29 -4.81 -13.17 0.14
N ASP A 30 -3.54 -13.28 0.56
CA ASP A 30 -3.15 -14.02 1.78
C ASP A 30 -3.42 -13.20 3.06
N HIS A 31 -3.48 -11.87 2.94
CA HIS A 31 -3.67 -10.93 4.05
C HIS A 31 -4.71 -9.87 3.64
N PRO A 32 -6.00 -10.20 3.58
CA PRO A 32 -7.02 -9.31 3.04
C PRO A 32 -7.23 -8.08 3.92
N PRO A 33 -6.92 -6.86 3.43
CA PRO A 33 -7.30 -5.64 4.13
C PRO A 33 -8.80 -5.41 4.01
N VAL A 34 -9.35 -4.62 4.93
CA VAL A 34 -10.75 -4.18 4.89
C VAL A 34 -10.95 -3.12 3.81
N LEU A 35 -9.94 -2.28 3.59
CA LEU A 35 -9.97 -1.15 2.68
C LEU A 35 -8.66 -1.00 1.91
N ILE A 36 -8.74 -0.74 0.60
CA ILE A 36 -7.63 -0.28 -0.23
C ILE A 36 -7.93 1.14 -0.73
N ALA A 37 -7.05 2.08 -0.44
CA ALA A 37 -7.09 3.45 -0.93
C ALA A 37 -5.94 3.67 -1.92
N VAL A 38 -6.22 4.36 -3.03
CA VAL A 38 -5.19 4.80 -3.99
C VAL A 38 -5.27 6.31 -4.15
N THR A 39 -4.17 7.00 -3.89
CA THR A 39 -4.07 8.47 -4.10
C THR A 39 -3.82 8.79 -5.56
N GLN A 40 -4.39 9.88 -6.06
CA GLN A 40 -4.12 10.44 -7.39
C GLN A 40 -4.56 9.54 -8.57
N VAL A 41 -5.69 8.85 -8.40
CA VAL A 41 -6.34 8.15 -9.51
C VAL A 41 -6.91 9.19 -10.47
N ASN A 42 -6.65 9.02 -11.76
CA ASN A 42 -7.07 9.93 -12.80
C ASN A 42 -7.51 9.15 -14.05
N GLU A 43 -8.02 9.87 -15.06
CA GLU A 43 -8.56 9.26 -16.28
C GLU A 43 -7.56 8.35 -17.00
N VAL A 44 -6.26 8.65 -16.93
CA VAL A 44 -5.22 7.86 -17.61
C VAL A 44 -5.05 6.48 -16.97
N ASN A 45 -5.23 6.38 -15.65
CA ASN A 45 -4.99 5.13 -14.90
C ASN A 45 -6.27 4.47 -14.37
N GLN A 46 -7.44 5.02 -14.71
CA GLN A 46 -8.75 4.54 -14.26
C GLN A 46 -9.01 3.08 -14.63
N GLU A 47 -8.71 2.67 -15.87
CA GLU A 47 -8.92 1.27 -16.30
C GLU A 47 -8.06 0.28 -15.51
N VAL A 48 -6.83 0.69 -15.17
CA VAL A 48 -5.90 -0.11 -14.36
C VAL A 48 -6.39 -0.19 -12.92
N TRP A 49 -6.93 0.90 -12.40
CA TRP A 49 -7.55 0.93 -11.08
C TRP A 49 -8.78 0.01 -11.00
N ASP A 50 -9.67 0.07 -11.99
CA ASP A 50 -10.85 -0.80 -12.06
C ASP A 50 -10.47 -2.28 -12.14
N SER A 51 -9.43 -2.60 -12.92
CA SER A 51 -8.86 -3.94 -12.99
C SER A 51 -8.27 -4.40 -11.65
N LEU A 52 -7.61 -3.49 -10.90
CA LEU A 52 -7.08 -3.79 -9.57
C LEU A 52 -8.20 -4.04 -8.56
N LYS A 53 -9.26 -3.23 -8.56
CA LYS A 53 -10.46 -3.46 -7.74
C LYS A 53 -11.08 -4.82 -8.01
N GLN A 54 -11.22 -5.19 -9.29
CA GLN A 54 -11.75 -6.49 -9.68
C GLN A 54 -10.87 -7.66 -9.19
N ALA A 55 -9.54 -7.54 -9.32
CA ALA A 55 -8.59 -8.55 -8.85
C ALA A 55 -8.58 -8.68 -7.31
N CYS A 56 -8.88 -7.59 -6.61
CA CYS A 56 -8.99 -7.52 -5.15
C CYS A 56 -10.44 -7.58 -4.66
N SER A 57 -11.37 -8.21 -5.37
CA SER A 57 -12.82 -8.20 -5.05
C SER A 57 -13.21 -8.78 -3.67
N PHE A 58 -12.27 -9.44 -2.99
CA PHE A 58 -12.41 -9.86 -1.59
C PHE A 58 -12.24 -8.71 -0.57
N VAL A 59 -11.72 -7.55 -1.00
CA VAL A 59 -11.63 -6.33 -0.19
C VAL A 59 -12.98 -5.62 -0.20
N ARG A 60 -13.40 -5.15 0.98
CA ARG A 60 -14.75 -4.63 1.19
C ARG A 60 -14.93 -3.20 0.70
N TYR A 61 -13.91 -2.37 0.86
CA TYR A 61 -13.97 -0.94 0.54
C TYR A 61 -12.80 -0.50 -0.34
N PHE A 62 -13.08 0.42 -1.25
CA PHE A 62 -12.08 1.02 -2.12
C PHE A 62 -12.24 2.53 -2.09
N LEU A 63 -11.14 3.25 -1.89
CA LEU A 63 -11.12 4.71 -1.95
C LEU A 63 -10.22 5.19 -3.09
N ASP A 64 -10.67 6.24 -3.76
CA ASP A 64 -9.95 7.01 -4.76
C ASP A 64 -10.37 8.49 -4.66
N ASP A 65 -9.85 9.35 -5.52
CA ASP A 65 -10.17 10.78 -5.46
C ASP A 65 -11.66 11.08 -5.74
N GLN A 66 -12.39 10.17 -6.39
CA GLN A 66 -13.83 10.29 -6.64
C GLN A 66 -14.68 9.74 -5.48
N HIS A 67 -14.19 8.70 -4.80
CA HIS A 67 -14.79 8.06 -3.63
C HIS A 67 -13.83 8.21 -2.46
N SER A 68 -13.76 9.42 -1.92
CA SER A 68 -12.66 9.83 -1.04
C SER A 68 -12.93 9.63 0.45
N SER A 69 -14.03 9.01 0.86
CA SER A 69 -14.29 8.76 2.28
C SER A 69 -15.16 7.55 2.54
N GLU A 70 -14.90 6.85 3.64
CA GLU A 70 -15.73 5.76 4.16
C GLU A 70 -15.78 5.81 5.70
N GLN A 71 -16.90 5.34 6.27
CA GLN A 71 -17.04 5.18 7.71
C GLN A 71 -16.81 3.71 8.08
N LEU A 72 -15.72 3.41 8.79
CA LEU A 72 -15.37 2.07 9.24
C LEU A 72 -15.59 1.93 10.74
N GLU A 73 -16.71 1.33 11.13
CA GLU A 73 -17.11 1.22 12.55
C GLU A 73 -17.04 2.61 13.24
N ASP A 74 -16.14 2.77 14.20
CA ASP A 74 -15.95 4.01 14.98
C ASP A 74 -14.89 4.95 14.37
N VAL A 75 -14.31 4.63 13.21
CA VAL A 75 -13.23 5.40 12.57
C VAL A 75 -13.67 5.92 11.20
N SER A 76 -13.67 7.25 11.05
CA SER A 76 -13.80 7.88 9.74
C SER A 76 -12.46 7.82 9.01
N VAL A 77 -12.49 7.32 7.77
CA VAL A 77 -11.33 7.24 6.88
C VAL A 77 -11.59 8.13 5.67
N SER A 78 -10.67 9.06 5.39
CA SER A 78 -10.79 9.93 4.22
C SER A 78 -9.47 10.09 3.47
N LEU A 79 -9.53 10.00 2.15
CA LEU A 79 -8.47 10.30 1.22
C LEU A 79 -8.46 11.80 0.94
N SER A 80 -7.30 12.44 1.05
CA SER A 80 -7.13 13.87 0.77
C SER A 80 -5.84 14.07 0.01
N GLY A 81 -5.94 14.23 -1.32
CA GLY A 81 -4.79 14.39 -2.21
C GLY A 81 -3.84 13.21 -2.12
N THR A 82 -2.69 13.41 -1.45
CA THR A 82 -1.63 12.39 -1.31
C THR A 82 -1.68 11.63 0.01
N CYS A 83 -2.71 11.80 0.85
CA CYS A 83 -2.74 11.18 2.17
C CYS A 83 -4.07 10.54 2.52
N LEU A 84 -4.04 9.59 3.45
CA LEU A 84 -5.19 9.01 4.10
C LEU A 84 -5.25 9.53 5.54
N LYS A 85 -6.39 10.12 5.90
CA LYS A 85 -6.72 10.49 7.26
C LYS A 85 -7.51 9.37 7.91
N CYS A 86 -7.10 8.95 9.10
CA CYS A 86 -7.75 7.93 9.92
C CYS A 86 -7.88 8.50 11.34
N GLY A 87 -9.07 8.96 11.72
CA GLY A 87 -9.24 9.75 12.95
C GLY A 87 -8.33 10.99 12.94
N ASP A 88 -7.52 11.16 13.99
CA ASP A 88 -6.59 12.30 14.13
C ASP A 88 -5.24 12.11 13.42
N GLN A 89 -5.02 10.96 12.76
CA GLN A 89 -3.75 10.65 12.09
C GLN A 89 -3.85 10.87 10.59
N GLN A 90 -2.77 11.39 10.00
CA GLN A 90 -2.62 11.56 8.55
C GLN A 90 -1.41 10.78 8.06
N ILE A 91 -1.64 9.93 7.06
CA ILE A 91 -0.66 8.96 6.57
C ILE A 91 -0.49 9.19 5.08
N GLN A 92 0.74 9.43 4.63
CA GLN A 92 1.08 9.58 3.22
C GLN A 92 1.83 8.33 2.76
N PRO A 93 1.55 7.74 1.59
CA PRO A 93 2.33 6.61 1.11
C PRO A 93 3.72 7.10 0.69
N GLU A 94 4.75 6.31 1.03
CA GLU A 94 6.08 6.51 0.46
C GLU A 94 6.05 6.04 -1.01
N PRO A 95 6.64 6.80 -1.95
CA PRO A 95 6.74 6.36 -3.35
C PRO A 95 7.34 4.95 -3.46
N GLY A 96 6.68 4.06 -4.22
CA GLY A 96 7.11 2.65 -4.37
C GLY A 96 6.77 1.73 -3.18
N ALA A 97 6.03 2.21 -2.18
CA ALA A 97 5.58 1.42 -1.04
C ALA A 97 4.05 1.50 -0.85
N ALA A 98 3.51 0.48 -0.19
CA ALA A 98 2.17 0.50 0.36
C ALA A 98 2.24 0.89 1.84
N ALA A 99 1.42 1.82 2.31
CA ALA A 99 1.23 2.02 3.74
C ALA A 99 0.18 1.03 4.27
N TRP A 100 0.56 0.15 5.18
CA TRP A 100 -0.32 -0.79 5.86
C TRP A 100 -0.70 -0.24 7.22
N ILE A 101 -2.00 -0.04 7.46
CA ILE A 101 -2.54 0.76 8.56
C ILE A 101 -3.43 -0.13 9.42
N GLN A 102 -3.22 -0.13 10.72
CA GLN A 102 -3.95 -0.90 11.72
C GLN A 102 -4.68 0.02 12.67
N THR A 103 -5.98 -0.21 12.87
CA THR A 103 -6.85 0.69 13.67
C THR A 103 -7.42 0.08 14.95
N GLU A 104 -7.21 -1.22 15.21
CA GLU A 104 -7.85 -1.97 16.32
C GLU A 104 -7.48 -1.49 17.73
N ARG A 105 -6.31 -0.86 17.92
CA ARG A 105 -5.83 -0.37 19.23
C ARG A 105 -5.30 1.06 19.10
N GLY A 106 -6.02 1.87 18.34
CA GLY A 106 -5.55 3.14 17.81
C GLY A 106 -4.85 2.95 16.45
N VAL A 107 -4.51 4.07 15.82
CA VAL A 107 -3.96 4.09 14.46
C VAL A 107 -2.45 3.88 14.50
N ARG A 108 -1.98 2.79 13.88
CA ARG A 108 -0.57 2.49 13.64
C ARG A 108 -0.38 2.19 12.17
N TRP A 109 0.79 2.49 11.61
CA TRP A 109 1.09 2.13 10.22
C TRP A 109 2.53 1.71 10.02
N ARG A 110 2.75 0.96 8.95
CA ARG A 110 4.07 0.54 8.46
C ARG A 110 4.10 0.64 6.94
N TYR A 111 5.23 1.03 6.38
CA TYR A 111 5.43 0.98 4.95
C TYR A 111 5.93 -0.41 4.54
N ILE A 112 5.24 -1.01 3.58
CA ILE A 112 5.63 -2.24 2.90
C ILE A 112 6.20 -1.80 1.55
N VAL A 113 7.52 -1.85 1.44
CA VAL A 113 8.21 -1.56 0.17
C VAL A 113 7.80 -2.63 -0.83
N LEU A 114 7.12 -2.21 -1.89
CA LEU A 114 6.71 -3.11 -2.97
C LEU A 114 7.89 -3.40 -3.90
N ASP A 115 9.03 -2.73 -3.71
CA ASP A 115 10.26 -2.79 -4.53
C ASP A 115 11.23 -3.94 -4.20
N MET A 116 10.95 -4.76 -3.18
CA MET A 116 11.41 -6.18 -3.19
C MET A 116 10.84 -6.96 -4.41
N LEU A 117 10.01 -6.23 -5.13
CA LEU A 117 9.27 -6.39 -6.34
C LEU A 117 10.02 -6.62 -7.65
N SER A 118 11.03 -5.79 -7.89
CA SER A 118 11.35 -5.39 -9.27
C SER A 118 12.81 -5.02 -9.51
N ASP A 119 13.59 -4.57 -8.51
CA ASP A 119 14.84 -3.86 -8.82
C ASP A 119 16.15 -4.53 -8.30
N PRO A 120 17.06 -4.97 -9.20
CA PRO A 120 18.43 -5.35 -8.86
C PRO A 120 19.29 -4.21 -8.27
N ALA A 121 19.01 -2.94 -8.60
CA ALA A 121 19.76 -1.78 -8.11
C ALA A 121 19.38 -1.43 -6.66
N PHE A 122 18.12 -1.61 -6.26
CA PHE A 122 17.68 -1.48 -4.86
C PHE A 122 18.36 -2.50 -3.92
N ALA A 123 18.54 -3.75 -4.38
CA ALA A 123 19.29 -4.77 -3.64
C ALA A 123 20.76 -4.37 -3.41
N TYR A 124 21.36 -3.69 -4.39
CA TYR A 124 22.72 -3.16 -4.33
C TYR A 124 22.83 -1.96 -3.38
N TYR A 125 21.88 -1.02 -3.44
CA TYR A 125 21.84 0.17 -2.57
C TYR A 125 21.68 -0.17 -1.08
N HIS A 126 21.13 -1.33 -0.76
CA HIS A 126 20.88 -1.80 0.60
C HIS A 126 21.75 -2.98 1.05
N HIS A 127 22.82 -3.31 0.32
CA HIS A 127 23.79 -4.37 0.65
C HIS A 127 23.18 -5.76 0.94
N MET A 128 22.07 -6.11 0.28
CA MET A 128 21.46 -7.43 0.45
C MET A 128 22.09 -8.42 -0.55
N LYS A 129 22.80 -9.42 -0.03
CA LYS A 129 23.54 -10.40 -0.83
C LYS A 129 22.66 -11.63 -1.12
N THR A 130 22.17 -11.71 -2.36
CA THR A 130 21.76 -12.94 -3.08
C THR A 130 20.42 -13.64 -2.77
N PHE A 131 19.86 -14.21 -3.85
CA PHE A 131 18.54 -14.82 -3.99
C PHE A 131 18.35 -16.18 -3.28
N SER A 132 19.42 -16.84 -2.82
CA SER A 132 19.35 -18.17 -2.20
C SER A 132 18.80 -18.15 -0.77
N ASP A 133 18.81 -16.99 -0.10
CA ASP A 133 18.24 -16.84 1.23
C ASP A 133 16.70 -16.69 1.21
N LEU A 134 16.08 -16.61 0.02
CA LEU A 134 14.63 -16.43 -0.14
C LEU A 134 13.78 -17.68 0.11
N HIS A 135 14.35 -18.89 0.11
CA HIS A 135 13.58 -20.08 0.49
C HIS A 135 13.31 -20.18 2.00
N SER A 136 14.02 -19.37 2.80
CA SER A 136 13.87 -19.29 4.26
C SER A 136 13.30 -17.94 4.72
N ALA A 137 13.06 -16.99 3.79
CA ALA A 137 12.60 -15.64 4.08
C ALA A 137 11.07 -15.57 4.19
N TYR A 138 10.53 -16.25 5.21
CA TYR A 138 9.38 -15.69 5.92
C TYR A 138 9.66 -14.21 6.19
N ILE A 139 8.83 -13.32 5.64
CA ILE A 139 8.58 -12.00 6.19
C ILE A 139 9.88 -11.27 6.62
N TYR A 140 10.76 -10.93 5.68
CA TYR A 140 11.53 -9.69 5.85
C TYR A 140 10.70 -8.52 5.32
N ILE A 141 9.48 -8.39 5.84
CA ILE A 141 9.00 -7.06 6.21
C ILE A 141 10.06 -6.61 7.20
N ARG A 142 11.04 -5.82 6.76
CA ARG A 142 11.83 -5.03 7.70
C ARG A 142 10.81 -4.07 8.30
N ILE A 143 10.13 -4.53 9.36
CA ILE A 143 9.38 -3.69 10.27
C ILE A 143 10.48 -2.79 10.83
N ARG A 144 10.73 -1.67 10.15
CA ARG A 144 11.34 -0.54 10.81
C ARG A 144 10.33 -0.23 11.91
N ASN A 145 10.64 -0.64 13.13
CA ASN A 145 10.16 -0.01 14.36
C ASN A 145 10.70 1.42 14.39
N GLY A 146 10.41 2.19 13.35
CA GLY A 146 10.77 3.57 13.19
C GLY A 146 9.47 4.32 13.22
N VAL A 147 9.16 4.93 14.35
CA VAL A 147 8.31 6.10 14.40
C VAL A 147 8.90 7.09 13.39
N HIS A 148 8.36 7.10 12.17
CA HIS A 148 8.78 8.04 11.14
C HIS A 148 7.88 9.25 11.26
N LYS A 149 8.41 10.24 11.99
CA LYS A 149 8.04 11.67 12.01
C LYS A 149 6.53 11.94 11.90
N ILE A 150 5.88 12.09 13.06
CA ILE A 150 4.72 12.97 13.17
C ILE A 150 5.24 14.35 12.76
N LEU A 151 4.85 14.83 11.57
CA LEU A 151 4.93 16.25 11.28
C LEU A 151 3.88 16.90 12.17
N ASN A 152 4.33 17.65 13.18
CA ASN A 152 3.48 18.64 13.86
C ASN A 152 3.00 19.67 12.85
#